data_AF-A0A1E2WK70-F1
#
_entry.id   AF-A0A1E2WK70-F1
#
_cell.length_a   1.000
_cell.length_b   1.000
_cell.length_c   1.000
_cell.angle_alpha   90.00
_cell.angle_beta   90.00
_cell.angle_gamma   90.00
#
_symmetry.space_group_name_H-M   'P 1'
#
loop_
_entity.id
_entity.type
_entity.pdbx_description
1 polymer ?
#
loop_
_entity_poly.entity_id
_entity_poly.type
_entity_poly.pdbx_seq_one_letter_code
_entity_poly.pdbx_strand_id
1 'polypeptide(L)'
;MKIGAIAIYDTALKFAPNDLKTLALKGFALEKLSELQLSQQQYTEAIKALKQAIAYDSAFSRYHSDAIDISYHGMIIERLAELYLTNKQYTEAFASYQQALATYETAIQLAPVDFCNHGLKAGALASVADLHCSLSQYTQAVAYYQQAIACYNTSLEIKPLKANEFDKARVL
;
A
#
# COMPACT_ATOMS: atom_id res chain seq x y z
N MET A 1 8.51 -6.67 -34.32
CA MET A 1 7.76 -6.94 -33.07
C MET A 1 8.45 -6.21 -31.92
N LYS A 2 7.86 -5.14 -31.37
CA LYS A 2 8.30 -4.63 -30.06
C LYS A 2 7.69 -5.56 -29.02
N ILE A 3 8.49 -6.48 -28.48
CA ILE A 3 8.09 -7.28 -27.32
C ILE A 3 8.07 -6.30 -26.14
N GLY A 4 6.89 -6.04 -25.56
CA GLY A 4 6.75 -5.15 -24.41
C GLY A 4 7.50 -5.71 -23.20
N ALA A 5 7.94 -4.84 -22.28
CA ALA A 5 8.75 -5.22 -21.12
C ALA A 5 8.12 -6.39 -20.31
N ILE A 6 6.80 -6.39 -20.14
CA ILE A 6 6.06 -7.47 -19.47
C ILE A 6 6.28 -8.83 -20.14
N ALA A 7 6.27 -8.90 -21.47
CA ALA A 7 6.48 -10.15 -22.21
C ALA A 7 7.94 -10.62 -22.16
N ILE A 8 8.90 -9.71 -21.99
CA ILE A 8 10.30 -10.06 -21.69
C ILE A 8 10.38 -10.71 -20.31
N TYR A 9 9.73 -10.13 -19.30
CA TYR A 9 9.68 -10.71 -17.95
C TYR A 9 8.92 -12.04 -17.90
N ASP A 10 7.83 -12.21 -18.65
CA ASP A 10 7.14 -13.49 -18.82
C ASP A 10 8.09 -14.58 -19.32
N THR A 11 8.90 -14.25 -20.33
CA THR A 11 9.85 -15.19 -20.91
C THR A 11 10.94 -15.53 -19.90
N ALA A 12 11.51 -14.53 -19.22
CA ALA A 12 12.53 -14.75 -18.20
C ALA A 12 12.03 -15.66 -17.05
N LEU A 13 10.81 -15.42 -16.55
CA LEU A 13 10.22 -16.24 -15.47
C LEU A 13 9.86 -17.66 -15.89
N LYS A 14 9.68 -17.96 -17.18
CA LYS A 14 9.55 -19.35 -17.64
C LYS A 14 10.82 -20.15 -17.43
N PHE A 15 11.99 -19.52 -17.58
CA PHE A 15 13.29 -20.17 -17.41
C PHE A 15 13.79 -20.10 -15.96
N ALA A 16 13.46 -19.03 -15.24
CA ALA A 16 13.84 -18.80 -13.86
C ALA A 16 12.65 -18.28 -13.03
N PRO A 17 11.72 -19.17 -12.60
CA PRO A 17 10.46 -18.76 -11.97
C PRO A 17 10.63 -18.06 -10.62
N ASN A 18 11.77 -18.24 -9.96
CA ASN A 18 12.10 -17.64 -8.67
C ASN A 18 13.16 -16.54 -8.78
N ASP A 19 13.44 -16.01 -9.97
CA ASP A 19 14.36 -14.88 -10.09
C ASP A 19 13.74 -13.62 -9.46
N LEU A 20 14.17 -13.30 -8.23
CA LEU A 20 13.63 -12.23 -7.40
C LEU A 20 13.66 -10.89 -8.12
N LYS A 21 14.73 -10.62 -8.87
CA LYS A 21 14.86 -9.37 -9.63
C LYS A 21 13.80 -9.27 -10.72
N THR A 22 13.58 -10.34 -11.49
CA THR A 22 12.53 -10.35 -12.51
C THR A 22 11.13 -10.30 -11.89
N LEU A 23 10.88 -10.97 -10.76
CA LEU A 23 9.60 -10.87 -10.05
C LEU A 23 9.30 -9.43 -9.63
N ALA A 24 10.24 -8.76 -8.97
CA ALA A 24 10.10 -7.37 -8.53
C ALA A 24 9.91 -6.41 -9.72
N LEU A 25 10.76 -6.53 -10.76
CA LEU A 25 10.66 -5.67 -11.95
C LEU A 25 9.32 -5.84 -12.68
N LYS A 26 8.80 -7.07 -12.73
CA LYS A 26 7.51 -7.34 -13.35
C LYS A 26 6.35 -6.78 -12.53
N GLY A 27 6.38 -6.96 -11.21
CA GLY A 27 5.41 -6.37 -10.29
C GLY A 27 5.33 -4.85 -10.46
N PHE A 28 6.49 -4.18 -10.45
CA PHE A 28 6.57 -2.74 -10.66
C PHE A 28 6.06 -2.30 -12.05
N ALA A 29 6.40 -3.02 -13.12
CA ALA A 29 5.91 -2.71 -14.46
C ALA A 29 4.38 -2.84 -14.56
N LEU A 30 3.78 -3.80 -13.86
CA LEU A 30 2.33 -3.99 -13.80
C LEU A 30 1.63 -2.90 -12.99
N GLU A 31 2.25 -2.42 -11.91
CA GLU A 31 1.77 -1.25 -11.19
C GLU A 31 1.74 -0.01 -12.10
N LYS A 32 2.82 0.25 -12.84
CA LYS A 32 2.85 1.38 -13.79
C LYS A 32 1.87 1.24 -14.94
N LEU A 33 1.62 0.01 -15.39
CA LEU A 33 0.56 -0.26 -16.36
C LEU A 33 -0.82 0.06 -15.76
N SER A 34 -1.07 -0.32 -14.50
CA SER A 34 -2.32 -0.02 -13.80
C SER A 34 -2.56 1.49 -13.67
N GLU A 35 -1.55 2.26 -13.25
CA GLU A 35 -1.61 3.73 -13.17
C GLU A 35 -1.95 4.35 -14.53
N LEU A 36 -1.31 3.89 -15.60
CA LEU A 36 -1.58 4.36 -16.95
C LEU A 36 -3.00 4.02 -17.41
N GLN A 37 -3.49 2.81 -17.11
CA GLN A 37 -4.85 2.37 -17.45
C GLN A 37 -5.89 3.17 -16.66
N LEU A 38 -5.63 3.44 -15.38
CA LEU A 38 -6.47 4.30 -14.55
C LEU A 38 -6.58 5.71 -15.13
N SER A 39 -5.48 6.30 -15.60
CA SER A 39 -5.49 7.62 -16.26
C SER A 39 -6.31 7.66 -17.56
N GLN A 40 -6.51 6.48 -18.19
CA GLN A 40 -7.36 6.29 -19.37
C GLN A 40 -8.78 5.84 -19.00
N GLN A 41 -9.14 5.83 -17.72
CA GLN A 41 -10.43 5.34 -17.19
C GLN A 41 -10.71 3.86 -17.52
N GLN A 42 -9.66 3.06 -17.78
CA GLN A 42 -9.74 1.62 -18.02
C GLN A 42 -9.70 0.87 -16.68
N TYR A 43 -10.74 1.05 -15.86
CA TYR A 43 -10.75 0.59 -14.47
C TYR A 43 -10.60 -0.93 -14.34
N THR A 44 -11.27 -1.71 -15.19
CA THR A 44 -11.22 -3.18 -15.15
C THR A 44 -9.81 -3.70 -15.44
N GLU A 45 -9.16 -3.13 -16.45
CA GLU A 45 -7.79 -3.46 -16.84
C GLU A 45 -6.79 -3.02 -15.77
N ALA A 46 -6.96 -1.82 -15.21
CA ALA A 46 -6.13 -1.31 -14.13
C ALA A 46 -6.20 -2.21 -12.88
N ILE A 47 -7.40 -2.64 -12.48
CA ILE A 47 -7.61 -3.59 -11.39
C ILE A 47 -6.91 -4.92 -11.69
N LYS A 48 -7.05 -5.43 -12.93
CA LYS A 48 -6.39 -6.69 -13.33
C LYS A 48 -4.87 -6.57 -13.27
N ALA A 49 -4.29 -5.48 -13.77
CA ALA A 49 -2.86 -5.25 -13.74
C ALA A 49 -2.34 -5.16 -12.30
N LEU A 50 -3.05 -4.44 -11.42
CA LEU A 50 -2.63 -4.28 -10.03
C LEU A 50 -2.76 -5.59 -9.23
N LYS A 51 -3.79 -6.40 -9.46
CA LYS A 51 -3.87 -7.76 -8.90
C LYS A 51 -2.70 -8.63 -9.30
N GLN A 52 -2.25 -8.54 -10.55
CA GLN A 52 -1.05 -9.24 -10.99
C GLN A 52 0.20 -8.69 -10.31
N ALA A 53 0.32 -7.37 -10.15
CA ALA A 53 1.42 -6.75 -9.42
C ALA A 53 1.53 -7.30 -7.98
N ILE A 54 0.40 -7.34 -7.25
CA ILE A 54 0.31 -7.91 -5.89
C ILE A 54 0.75 -9.38 -5.88
N ALA A 55 0.35 -10.18 -6.88
CA ALA A 55 0.75 -11.59 -6.94
C ALA A 55 2.27 -11.77 -7.12
N TYR A 56 2.90 -10.92 -7.94
CA TYR A 56 4.35 -10.92 -8.11
C TYR A 56 5.08 -10.41 -6.87
N ASP A 57 4.54 -9.39 -6.23
CA ASP A 57 5.06 -8.84 -4.99
C ASP A 57 4.98 -9.84 -3.83
N SER A 58 3.88 -10.59 -3.70
CA SER A 58 3.77 -11.71 -2.76
C SER A 58 4.77 -12.83 -3.08
N ALA A 59 5.06 -13.09 -4.35
CA ALA A 59 6.05 -14.10 -4.73
C ALA A 59 7.48 -13.66 -4.39
N PHE A 60 7.78 -12.37 -4.54
CA PHE A 60 9.03 -11.75 -4.13
C PHE A 60 9.18 -11.77 -2.60
N SER A 61 8.15 -11.35 -1.87
CA SER A 61 8.14 -11.21 -0.41
C SER A 61 8.32 -12.53 0.35
N ARG A 62 8.07 -13.68 -0.29
CA ARG A 62 8.39 -15.01 0.29
C ARG A 62 9.88 -15.19 0.59
N TYR A 63 10.74 -14.40 -0.04
CA TYR A 63 12.19 -14.52 0.07
C TYR A 63 12.84 -13.31 0.74
N HIS A 64 12.12 -12.19 0.89
CA HIS A 64 12.54 -10.98 1.60
C HIS A 64 11.29 -10.39 2.30
N SER A 65 11.25 -10.45 3.63
CA SER A 65 10.08 -10.05 4.42
C SER A 65 10.50 -9.21 5.61
N ASP A 66 11.21 -8.12 5.35
CA ASP A 66 11.41 -7.10 6.37
C ASP A 66 10.17 -6.18 6.45
N ALA A 67 10.17 -5.26 7.42
CA ALA A 67 9.05 -4.35 7.61
C ALA A 67 8.83 -3.42 6.40
N ILE A 68 9.87 -3.12 5.62
CA ILE A 68 9.77 -2.23 4.45
C ILE A 68 9.04 -2.95 3.32
N ASP A 69 9.43 -4.19 3.02
CA ASP A 69 8.79 -5.01 1.98
C ASP A 69 7.32 -5.28 2.32
N ILE A 70 7.02 -5.61 3.57
CA ILE A 70 5.64 -5.82 4.03
C ILE A 70 4.82 -4.53 3.92
N SER A 71 5.37 -3.38 4.32
CA SER A 71 4.68 -2.11 4.17
C SER A 71 4.43 -1.74 2.71
N TYR A 72 5.39 -1.99 1.82
CA TYR A 72 5.21 -1.80 0.39
C TYR A 72 4.08 -2.69 -0.16
N HIS A 73 4.00 -3.96 0.28
CA HIS A 73 2.90 -4.85 -0.06
C HIS A 73 1.54 -4.25 0.35
N GLY A 74 1.46 -3.71 1.57
CA GLY A 74 0.28 -3.01 2.08
C GLY A 74 -0.14 -1.82 1.21
N MET A 75 0.82 -1.03 0.74
CA MET A 75 0.57 0.13 -0.14
C MET A 75 -0.02 -0.27 -1.49
N ILE A 76 0.46 -1.37 -2.09
CA ILE A 76 -0.09 -1.84 -3.37
C ILE A 76 -1.53 -2.35 -3.17
N ILE A 77 -1.82 -3.02 -2.06
CA ILE A 77 -3.18 -3.48 -1.72
C ILE A 77 -4.11 -2.29 -1.48
N GLU A 78 -3.64 -1.24 -0.81
CA GLU A 78 -4.40 -0.01 -0.58
C GLU A 78 -4.77 0.68 -1.90
N ARG A 79 -3.82 0.79 -2.84
CA ARG A 79 -4.09 1.30 -4.20
C ARG A 79 -5.15 0.47 -4.93
N LEU A 80 -5.17 -0.84 -4.72
CA LEU A 80 -6.21 -1.71 -5.27
C LEU A 80 -7.58 -1.38 -4.67
N ALA A 81 -7.63 -1.07 -3.38
CA ALA A 81 -8.86 -0.62 -2.72
C ALA A 81 -9.36 0.71 -3.29
N GLU A 82 -8.48 1.68 -3.52
CA GLU A 82 -8.80 2.97 -4.15
C GLU A 82 -9.33 2.81 -5.59
N LEU A 83 -8.71 1.91 -6.37
CA LEU A 83 -9.18 1.54 -7.71
C LEU A 83 -10.58 0.93 -7.67
N TYR A 84 -10.83 0.02 -6.72
CA TYR A 84 -12.15 -0.55 -6.50
C TYR A 84 -13.18 0.52 -6.11
N LEU A 85 -12.81 1.43 -5.22
CA LEU A 85 -13.67 2.54 -4.80
C LEU A 85 -14.03 3.44 -5.98
N THR A 86 -13.04 3.80 -6.81
CA THR A 86 -13.24 4.59 -8.04
C THR A 86 -14.17 3.88 -9.01
N ASN A 87 -14.06 2.56 -9.11
CA ASN A 87 -14.94 1.72 -9.91
C ASN A 87 -16.28 1.35 -9.22
N LYS A 88 -16.59 1.97 -8.07
CA LYS A 88 -17.83 1.75 -7.27
C LYS A 88 -18.01 0.31 -6.76
N GLN A 89 -16.93 -0.44 -6.64
CA GLN A 89 -16.88 -1.81 -6.09
C GLN A 89 -16.60 -1.74 -4.58
N TYR A 90 -17.57 -1.25 -3.82
CA TYR A 90 -17.39 -0.90 -2.41
C TYR A 90 -17.03 -2.09 -1.51
N THR A 91 -17.58 -3.28 -1.79
CA THR A 91 -17.30 -4.50 -1.01
C THR A 91 -15.85 -4.94 -1.19
N GLU A 92 -15.39 -4.96 -2.43
CA GLU A 92 -14.00 -5.31 -2.78
C GLU A 92 -13.01 -4.25 -2.29
N ALA A 93 -13.39 -2.97 -2.34
CA ALA A 93 -12.61 -1.87 -1.76
C ALA A 93 -12.44 -2.08 -0.25
N PHE A 94 -13.53 -2.31 0.49
CA PHE A 94 -13.47 -2.55 1.93
C PHE A 94 -12.61 -3.76 2.29
N ALA A 95 -12.77 -4.88 1.58
CA ALA A 95 -11.97 -6.08 1.80
C ALA A 95 -10.48 -5.82 1.55
N SER A 96 -10.15 -5.06 0.50
CA SER A 96 -8.77 -4.70 0.17
C SER A 96 -8.17 -3.77 1.23
N TYR A 97 -8.89 -2.76 1.70
CA TYR A 97 -8.43 -1.91 2.81
C TYR A 97 -8.18 -2.71 4.09
N GLN A 98 -9.06 -3.65 4.45
CA GLN A 98 -8.85 -4.53 5.62
C GLN A 98 -7.58 -5.36 5.48
N GLN A 99 -7.30 -5.88 4.28
CA GLN A 99 -6.06 -6.61 4.02
C GLN A 99 -4.82 -5.70 4.11
N ALA A 100 -4.89 -4.46 3.61
CA ALA A 100 -3.81 -3.48 3.76
C ALA A 100 -3.55 -3.15 5.24
N LEU A 101 -4.61 -2.92 6.04
CA LEU A 101 -4.49 -2.67 7.48
C LEU A 101 -3.83 -3.82 8.25
N ALA A 102 -4.20 -5.06 7.95
CA ALA A 102 -3.55 -6.24 8.54
C ALA A 102 -2.07 -6.36 8.15
N THR A 103 -1.74 -5.95 6.92
CA THR A 103 -0.37 -5.93 6.41
C THR A 103 0.47 -4.88 7.14
N TYR A 104 -0.04 -3.66 7.29
CA TYR A 104 0.64 -2.61 8.06
C TYR A 104 0.79 -2.97 9.53
N GLU A 105 -0.20 -3.63 10.14
CA GLU A 105 -0.08 -4.15 11.51
C GLU A 105 1.08 -5.15 11.64
N THR A 106 1.25 -6.04 10.65
CA THR A 106 2.36 -6.99 10.60
C THR A 106 3.70 -6.26 10.48
N ALA A 107 3.79 -5.22 9.63
CA ALA A 107 5.00 -4.41 9.50
C ALA A 107 5.35 -3.65 10.80
N ILE A 108 4.35 -3.11 11.49
CA ILE A 108 4.51 -2.46 12.81
C ILE A 108 5.02 -3.46 13.85
N GLN A 109 4.53 -4.70 13.86
CA GLN A 109 5.01 -5.73 14.79
C GLN A 109 6.49 -6.07 14.57
N LEU A 110 6.95 -6.09 13.32
CA LEU A 110 8.36 -6.32 12.99
C LEU A 110 9.26 -5.12 13.30
N ALA A 111 8.76 -3.90 13.09
CA ALA A 111 9.48 -2.66 13.36
C ALA A 111 8.61 -1.66 14.13
N PRO A 112 8.42 -1.82 15.45
CA PRO A 112 7.48 -1.02 16.24
C PRO A 112 7.83 0.46 16.30
N VAL A 113 9.12 0.79 16.17
CA VAL A 113 9.68 2.14 16.22
C VAL A 113 9.77 2.80 14.84
N ASP A 114 9.24 2.16 13.79
CA ASP A 114 9.14 2.77 12.47
C ASP A 114 7.89 3.64 12.38
N PHE A 115 8.07 4.96 12.51
CA PHE A 115 6.99 5.92 12.43
C PHE A 115 6.25 5.87 11.08
N CYS A 116 6.91 5.44 9.99
CA CYS A 116 6.31 5.38 8.66
C CYS A 116 5.13 4.39 8.64
N ASN A 117 5.29 3.20 9.26
CA ASN A 117 4.26 2.15 9.23
C ASN A 117 3.00 2.55 10.00
N HIS A 118 3.16 3.29 11.11
CA HIS A 118 2.04 3.91 11.81
C HIS A 118 1.34 4.96 10.93
N GLY A 119 2.10 5.78 10.20
CA GLY A 119 1.53 6.75 9.26
C GLY A 119 0.75 6.09 8.11
N LEU A 120 1.27 5.00 7.55
CA LEU A 120 0.61 4.23 6.49
C LEU A 120 -0.70 3.61 6.98
N LYS A 121 -0.68 2.97 8.15
CA LYS A 121 -1.90 2.44 8.78
C LYS A 121 -2.94 3.53 9.02
N ALA A 122 -2.51 4.70 9.49
CA ALA A 122 -3.40 5.85 9.72
C ALA A 122 -4.04 6.35 8.40
N GLY A 123 -3.26 6.42 7.32
CA GLY A 123 -3.75 6.72 5.97
C GLY A 123 -4.85 5.77 5.54
N ALA A 124 -4.60 4.46 5.60
CA ALA A 124 -5.58 3.45 5.22
C ALA A 124 -6.85 3.49 6.08
N LEU A 125 -6.74 3.76 7.39
CA LEU A 125 -7.92 3.94 8.26
C LEU A 125 -8.77 5.14 7.83
N ALA A 126 -8.14 6.25 7.43
CA ALA A 126 -8.84 7.41 6.89
C ALA A 126 -9.54 7.07 5.55
N SER A 127 -8.89 6.32 4.67
CA SER A 127 -9.48 5.85 3.41
C SER A 127 -10.70 4.93 3.63
N VAL A 128 -10.68 4.09 4.68
CA VAL A 128 -11.86 3.30 5.09
C VAL A 128 -12.98 4.21 5.63
N ALA A 129 -12.64 5.25 6.39
CA ALA A 129 -13.62 6.24 6.83
C ALA A 129 -14.27 6.98 5.66
N ASP A 130 -13.48 7.39 4.66
CA ASP A 130 -13.97 8.03 3.43
C ASP A 130 -14.92 7.12 2.64
N LEU A 131 -14.61 5.82 2.58
CA LEU A 131 -15.51 4.82 2.01
C LEU A 131 -16.85 4.76 2.77
N HIS A 132 -16.82 4.73 4.11
CA HIS A 132 -18.04 4.77 4.92
C HIS A 132 -18.82 6.08 4.74
N CYS A 133 -18.15 7.22 4.63
CA CYS A 133 -18.77 8.51 4.29
C CYS A 133 -19.51 8.44 2.94
N SER A 134 -18.87 7.84 1.93
CA SER A 134 -19.46 7.65 0.59
C SER A 134 -20.71 6.75 0.62
N LEU A 135 -20.81 5.86 1.62
CA LEU A 135 -21.96 5.00 1.87
C LEU A 135 -22.97 5.61 2.87
N SER A 136 -22.79 6.86 3.30
CA SER A 136 -23.61 7.52 4.34
C SER A 136 -23.60 6.82 5.70
N GLN A 137 -22.56 6.04 6.00
CA GLN A 137 -22.36 5.29 7.24
C GLN A 137 -21.51 6.10 8.22
N TYR A 138 -22.02 7.26 8.63
CA TYR A 138 -21.24 8.26 9.36
C TYR A 138 -20.74 7.80 10.72
N THR A 139 -21.50 6.97 11.44
CA THR A 139 -21.07 6.44 12.74
C THR A 139 -19.80 5.59 12.60
N GLN A 140 -19.75 4.75 11.57
CA GLN A 140 -18.58 3.93 11.25
C GLN A 140 -17.42 4.82 10.78
N ALA A 141 -17.70 5.81 9.92
CA ALA A 141 -16.67 6.74 9.44
C ALA A 141 -15.98 7.48 10.61
N VAL A 142 -16.76 8.01 11.56
CA VAL A 142 -16.22 8.67 12.77
C VAL A 142 -15.33 7.73 13.57
N ALA A 143 -15.75 6.48 13.78
CA ALA A 143 -14.96 5.49 14.51
C ALA A 143 -13.62 5.19 13.80
N TYR A 144 -13.60 5.13 12.47
CA TYR A 144 -12.37 4.92 11.70
C TYR A 144 -11.46 6.16 11.70
N TYR A 145 -12.00 7.38 11.56
CA TYR A 145 -11.20 8.59 11.69
C TYR A 145 -10.58 8.75 13.08
N GLN A 146 -11.29 8.38 14.15
CA GLN A 146 -10.73 8.39 15.50
C GLN A 146 -9.54 7.44 15.64
N GLN A 147 -9.62 6.24 15.05
CA GLN A 147 -8.51 5.31 14.99
C GLN A 147 -7.35 5.86 14.15
N ALA A 148 -7.63 6.50 13.01
CA ALA A 148 -6.61 7.13 12.16
C ALA A 148 -5.86 8.22 12.92
N ILE A 149 -6.57 9.11 13.62
CA ILE A 149 -5.99 10.17 14.45
C ILE A 149 -5.09 9.58 15.54
N ALA A 150 -5.56 8.55 16.25
CA ALA A 150 -4.75 7.87 17.27
C ALA A 150 -3.44 7.32 16.68
N CYS A 151 -3.50 6.71 15.49
CA CYS A 151 -2.34 6.14 14.84
C CYS A 151 -1.38 7.21 14.30
N TYR A 152 -1.89 8.34 13.78
CA TYR A 152 -1.07 9.51 13.44
C TYR A 152 -0.36 10.10 14.67
N ASN A 153 -1.04 10.19 15.81
CA ASN A 153 -0.42 10.66 17.04
C ASN A 153 0.74 9.73 17.46
N THR A 154 0.53 8.42 17.45
CA THR A 154 1.59 7.44 17.71
C THR A 154 2.76 7.60 16.73
N SER A 155 2.49 7.78 15.44
CA SER A 155 3.53 8.05 14.43
C SER A 155 4.35 9.30 14.76
N LEU A 156 3.69 10.39 15.17
CA LEU A 156 4.35 11.65 15.54
C LEU A 156 5.16 11.54 16.83
N GLU A 157 4.70 10.76 17.81
CA GLU A 157 5.44 10.48 19.05
C GLU A 157 6.70 9.65 18.80
N ILE A 158 6.61 8.67 17.91
CA ILE A 158 7.74 7.79 17.54
C ILE A 158 8.74 8.53 16.65
N LYS A 159 8.25 9.39 15.73
CA LYS A 159 9.11 10.16 14.84
C LYS A 159 10.07 10.96 15.73
N PRO A 160 11.39 10.68 15.68
CA PRO A 160 12.31 11.41 16.52
C PRO A 160 12.16 12.88 16.17
N LEU A 161 11.85 13.68 17.19
CA LEU A 161 11.93 15.14 17.12
C LEU A 161 13.31 15.47 16.55
N LYS A 162 13.42 15.69 15.23
CA LYS A 162 14.45 16.55 14.65
C LYS A 162 14.20 18.01 15.08
N ALA A 163 13.79 18.21 16.33
CA ALA A 163 13.47 19.48 16.96
C ALA A 163 14.34 19.71 18.21
N ASN A 164 15.20 18.76 18.61
CA ASN A 164 16.22 19.03 19.64
C ASN A 164 17.47 19.74 19.08
N GLU A 165 17.45 20.21 17.83
CA GLU A 165 18.38 21.24 17.36
C GLU A 165 17.91 22.66 17.73
N PHE A 166 16.63 22.87 18.09
CA PHE A 166 16.14 24.18 18.53
C PHE A 166 16.35 24.44 20.03
N ASP A 167 16.42 23.39 20.86
CA ASP A 167 16.67 23.55 22.30
C ASP A 167 18.14 23.86 22.62
N LYS A 168 19.07 23.66 21.68
CA LYS A 168 20.47 24.10 21.81
C LYS A 168 20.70 25.59 21.50
N ALA A 169 19.72 26.26 20.88
CA ALA A 169 19.78 27.70 20.60
C ALA A 169 19.12 28.56 21.69
N ARG A 170 18.57 27.94 22.76
CA ARG A 170 17.90 28.65 23.85
C ARG A 170 18.71 28.72 25.16
N VAL A 171 19.94 28.21 25.16
CA VAL A 171 20.85 28.22 26.32
C VAL A 171 22.27 28.69 25.97
N LEU A 172 22.45 29.47 24.91
CA LEU A 172 23.67 30.27 24.66
C LEU A 172 23.26 31.69 24.27
#